data_AF-A0A9X3EXN5-F1
#
_entry.id   AF-A0A9X3EXN5-F1
#
_cell.length_a   1.000
_cell.length_b   1.000
_cell.length_c   1.000
_cell.angle_alpha   90.00
_cell.angle_beta   90.00
_cell.angle_gamma   90.00
#
_symmetry.space_group_name_H-M   'P 1'
#
loop_
_entity.id
_entity.type
_entity.pdbx_description
1 polymer ?
#
loop_
_entity_poly.entity_id
_entity_poly.type
_entity_poly.pdbx_seq_one_letter_code
_entity_poly.pdbx_strand_id
1 'polypeptide(L)'
;MLRTSVILVASFGLLAGCASSSANAPQSNSPDAGKVDYDVGTPSSGGGSSTPADGDGDGGSEPAIKGRDSTTTRGAAVGPKVVKRIAASKPPKAEEPETPTPAKPKPGRAVSPNGLLAEAFTIPAATEKLPDFAGLTATKAFIANGLDAAATAPIAGLPKSVAAPVALRFTGTVNVLTAGEYKLCAKTDDGSQLYIEDTLIVDNDGVKTEATEVCELVSLDPGEYKLELRTFHTSAPIVVGLAWAEGKDGTPAAIPLKNLYKPEGADARAKAGK
;
A
#
# COMPACT_ATOMS: atom_id res chain seq x y z
N MET A 1 55.13 -44.23 -17.31
CA MET A 1 53.70 -44.56 -17.14
C MET A 1 52.91 -43.63 -18.04
N LEU A 2 52.15 -44.24 -18.95
CA LEU A 2 51.44 -43.64 -20.07
C LEU A 2 50.04 -43.17 -19.62
N ARG A 3 49.39 -42.29 -20.42
CA ARG A 3 47.92 -42.04 -20.54
C ARG A 3 47.35 -40.89 -19.70
N THR A 4 46.50 -39.97 -20.18
CA THR A 4 45.85 -39.75 -21.49
C THR A 4 45.22 -38.34 -21.47
N SER A 5 45.40 -37.58 -22.53
CA SER A 5 44.60 -36.38 -22.84
C SER A 5 43.21 -36.78 -23.31
N VAL A 6 42.15 -36.16 -22.79
CA VAL A 6 40.82 -36.18 -23.42
C VAL A 6 40.35 -34.74 -23.61
N ILE A 7 40.35 -34.34 -24.87
CA ILE A 7 39.69 -33.17 -25.42
C ILE A 7 38.23 -33.57 -25.66
N LEU A 8 37.26 -32.81 -25.16
CA LEU A 8 35.88 -32.89 -25.62
C LEU A 8 35.55 -31.62 -26.41
N VAL A 9 35.47 -31.78 -27.72
CA VAL A 9 34.89 -30.82 -28.66
C VAL A 9 33.43 -31.24 -28.87
N ALA A 10 32.51 -30.29 -28.75
CA ALA A 10 31.20 -30.37 -29.38
C ALA A 10 30.79 -28.96 -29.85
N SER A 11 30.99 -28.71 -31.14
CA SER A 11 30.36 -27.63 -31.90
C SER A 11 29.18 -28.23 -32.67
N PHE A 12 28.03 -27.54 -32.75
CA PHE A 12 27.42 -27.03 -34.00
C PHE A 12 25.93 -26.69 -33.86
N GLY A 13 25.54 -25.59 -34.53
CA GLY A 13 24.17 -25.18 -34.89
C GLY A 13 23.69 -24.00 -34.04
N LEU A 14 23.97 -22.73 -34.34
CA LEU A 14 23.75 -21.94 -35.56
C LEU A 14 22.28 -21.95 -36.04
N LEU A 15 21.48 -21.01 -35.54
CA LEU A 15 20.39 -20.42 -36.32
C LEU A 15 20.62 -18.91 -36.37
N ALA A 16 20.99 -18.45 -37.56
CA ALA A 16 21.03 -17.05 -37.93
C ALA A 16 19.59 -16.58 -38.24
N GLY A 17 19.18 -15.47 -37.63
CA GLY A 17 18.01 -14.69 -38.02
C GLY A 17 18.44 -13.25 -38.20
N CYS A 18 18.44 -12.79 -39.44
CA CYS A 18 19.04 -11.56 -39.90
C CYS A 18 18.50 -10.30 -39.20
N ALA A 19 19.43 -9.43 -38.79
CA ALA A 19 19.18 -8.02 -38.63
C ALA A 19 19.04 -7.37 -40.01
N SER A 20 17.99 -6.57 -40.20
CA SER A 20 17.96 -5.52 -41.21
C SER A 20 17.63 -4.21 -40.51
N SER A 21 18.63 -3.36 -40.46
CA SER A 21 18.59 -1.98 -40.04
C SER A 21 17.74 -1.14 -40.99
N SER A 22 16.88 -0.27 -40.44
CA SER A 22 16.51 0.97 -41.12
C SER A 22 16.22 2.04 -40.07
N ALA A 23 16.98 3.13 -40.17
CA ALA A 23 16.79 4.33 -39.38
C ALA A 23 15.58 5.10 -39.90
N ASN A 24 14.73 5.61 -38.99
CA ASN A 24 14.06 6.88 -39.23
C ASN A 24 13.60 7.50 -37.90
N ALA A 25 13.94 8.77 -37.70
CA ALA A 25 13.30 9.66 -36.72
C ALA A 25 12.40 10.66 -37.49
N PRO A 26 11.67 11.55 -36.79
CA PRO A 26 10.36 11.33 -36.20
C PRO A 26 9.25 11.97 -37.05
N GLN A 27 8.02 11.44 -37.00
CA GLN A 27 6.84 12.20 -37.41
C GLN A 27 5.74 12.12 -36.36
N SER A 28 5.36 13.30 -35.89
CA SER A 28 4.17 13.61 -35.12
C SER A 28 2.90 13.08 -35.80
N ASN A 29 1.99 12.49 -35.04
CA ASN A 29 0.56 12.69 -35.27
C ASN A 29 -0.20 12.50 -33.95
N SER A 30 -0.70 13.64 -33.48
CA SER A 30 -1.64 13.81 -32.38
C SER A 30 -3.04 13.38 -32.85
N PRO A 31 -3.76 12.51 -32.12
CA PRO A 31 -5.20 12.40 -32.26
C PRO A 31 -5.93 13.36 -31.31
N ASP A 32 -6.43 14.42 -31.92
CA ASP A 32 -7.68 15.15 -31.68
C ASP A 32 -8.35 15.05 -30.29
N ALA A 33 -8.38 16.20 -29.61
CA ALA A 33 -9.09 16.41 -28.37
C ALA A 33 -10.57 16.69 -28.65
N GLY A 34 -11.42 15.70 -28.36
CA GLY A 34 -12.87 15.88 -28.32
C GLY A 34 -13.27 16.92 -27.26
N LYS A 35 -13.93 17.98 -27.73
CA LYS A 35 -14.65 18.99 -26.93
C LYS A 35 -15.62 18.32 -25.95
N VAL A 36 -15.46 18.60 -24.66
CA VAL A 36 -16.52 18.43 -23.66
C VAL A 36 -16.99 19.83 -23.26
N ASP A 37 -18.22 20.18 -23.68
CA ASP A 37 -18.88 21.41 -23.26
C ASP A 37 -19.45 21.19 -21.85
N TYR A 38 -18.98 21.97 -20.87
CA TYR A 38 -19.54 22.02 -19.52
C TYR A 38 -20.67 23.05 -19.50
N ASP A 39 -21.90 22.58 -19.28
CA ASP A 39 -23.07 23.43 -19.06
C ASP A 39 -23.03 23.99 -17.63
N VAL A 40 -22.77 25.30 -17.52
CA VAL A 40 -22.76 26.03 -16.25
C VAL A 40 -24.10 26.75 -16.13
N GLY A 41 -25.04 26.13 -15.42
CA GLY A 41 -26.32 26.73 -15.08
C GLY A 41 -26.14 28.03 -14.29
N THR A 42 -26.66 29.12 -14.82
CA THR A 42 -26.79 30.42 -14.15
C THR A 42 -28.14 30.51 -13.44
N PRO A 43 -28.24 31.11 -12.24
CA PRO A 43 -29.52 31.35 -11.59
C PRO A 43 -30.14 32.64 -12.12
N SER A 44 -31.35 32.55 -12.70
CA SER A 44 -32.14 33.72 -13.08
C SER A 44 -33.36 33.87 -12.17
N SER A 45 -33.48 35.09 -11.65
CA SER A 45 -34.52 35.63 -10.79
C SER A 45 -35.79 36.02 -11.55
N GLY A 46 -36.95 35.91 -10.89
CA GLY A 46 -38.02 36.92 -10.99
C GLY A 46 -39.29 36.54 -11.76
N GLY A 47 -40.36 36.27 -10.99
CA GLY A 47 -41.61 37.07 -10.98
C GLY A 47 -42.58 37.03 -12.16
N GLY A 48 -43.84 36.64 -11.86
CA GLY A 48 -45.01 37.48 -12.19
C GLY A 48 -45.92 37.09 -13.37
N SER A 49 -47.01 36.38 -13.02
CA SER A 49 -48.41 36.47 -13.50
C SER A 49 -48.75 36.75 -14.99
N SER A 50 -49.63 35.90 -15.55
CA SER A 50 -51.00 36.26 -15.96
C SER A 50 -51.83 35.02 -16.39
N THR A 51 -53.12 35.07 -16.06
CA THR A 51 -54.26 34.15 -16.35
C THR A 51 -54.97 34.53 -17.68
N PRO A 52 -56.16 34.00 -18.09
CA PRO A 52 -56.93 32.75 -17.82
C PRO A 52 -57.51 32.08 -19.11
N ALA A 53 -58.47 31.15 -18.93
CA ALA A 53 -59.56 30.68 -19.82
C ALA A 53 -59.30 29.38 -20.61
N ASP A 54 -60.21 28.40 -20.78
CA ASP A 54 -61.59 28.10 -20.36
C ASP A 54 -61.83 26.59 -20.66
N GLY A 55 -62.83 25.93 -20.06
CA GLY A 55 -63.48 24.76 -20.67
C GLY A 55 -63.92 23.62 -19.76
N ASP A 56 -65.22 23.62 -19.43
CA ASP A 56 -66.01 22.58 -18.75
C ASP A 56 -66.06 21.21 -19.48
N GLY A 57 -66.30 20.12 -18.73
CA GLY A 57 -66.71 18.83 -19.33
C GLY A 57 -66.67 17.60 -18.40
N ASP A 58 -67.85 17.27 -17.87
CA ASP A 58 -68.31 16.17 -17.00
C ASP A 58 -67.91 14.71 -17.38
N GLY A 59 -67.93 13.80 -16.39
CA GLY A 59 -67.92 12.34 -16.58
C GLY A 59 -67.22 11.52 -15.49
N GLY A 60 -67.93 11.23 -14.39
CA GLY A 60 -67.39 10.61 -13.17
C GLY A 60 -67.03 9.12 -13.23
N SER A 61 -66.34 8.67 -12.15
CA SER A 61 -66.57 7.44 -11.37
C SER A 61 -65.43 7.26 -10.38
N GLU A 62 -65.70 7.50 -9.09
CA GLU A 62 -64.87 7.02 -7.98
C GLU A 62 -65.13 5.51 -7.76
N PRO A 63 -64.20 4.72 -7.19
CA PRO A 63 -63.96 4.84 -5.76
C PRO A 63 -62.49 4.73 -5.30
N ALA A 64 -62.26 5.36 -4.16
CA ALA A 64 -61.05 5.32 -3.36
C ALA A 64 -60.49 3.91 -3.10
N ILE A 65 -59.19 3.74 -3.35
CA ILE A 65 -58.34 2.81 -2.61
C ILE A 65 -57.15 3.60 -2.04
N LYS A 66 -57.12 3.64 -0.71
CA LYS A 66 -56.09 4.22 0.13
C LYS A 66 -54.92 3.23 0.19
N GLY A 67 -53.81 3.54 -0.46
CA GLY A 67 -52.60 2.72 -0.43
C GLY A 67 -51.36 3.59 -0.56
N ARG A 68 -50.58 3.68 0.52
CA ARG A 68 -49.26 4.31 0.57
C ARG A 68 -48.38 3.80 -0.57
N ASP A 69 -47.77 4.74 -1.30
CA ASP A 69 -46.45 4.48 -1.85
C ASP A 69 -45.62 5.78 -1.81
N SER A 70 -45.14 6.12 -0.62
CA SER A 70 -43.92 6.92 -0.53
C SER A 70 -42.78 5.98 -0.92
N THR A 71 -42.42 5.99 -2.19
CA THR A 71 -41.13 5.50 -2.66
C THR A 71 -40.05 6.43 -2.09
N THR A 72 -39.76 6.29 -0.80
CA THR A 72 -38.51 6.75 -0.22
C THR A 72 -37.44 5.77 -0.70
N THR A 73 -36.85 6.06 -1.85
CA THR A 73 -35.51 5.59 -2.18
C THR A 73 -34.61 6.09 -1.07
N ARG A 74 -34.33 5.23 -0.08
CA ARG A 74 -33.32 5.45 0.94
C ARG A 74 -31.97 5.27 0.24
N GLY A 75 -31.58 6.27 -0.55
CA GLY A 75 -30.19 6.43 -0.93
C GLY A 75 -29.40 6.51 0.37
N ALA A 76 -28.60 5.49 0.65
CA ALA A 76 -27.59 5.59 1.66
C ALA A 76 -26.64 6.70 1.19
N ALA A 77 -26.88 7.92 1.68
CA ALA A 77 -25.94 9.00 1.55
C ALA A 77 -24.70 8.56 2.35
N VAL A 78 -23.73 7.98 1.65
CA VAL A 78 -22.38 7.83 2.18
C VAL A 78 -21.85 9.25 2.28
N GLY A 79 -22.04 9.86 3.46
CA GLY A 79 -21.38 11.11 3.79
C GLY A 79 -19.86 10.94 3.60
N PRO A 80 -19.14 12.02 3.27
CA PRO A 80 -17.69 11.93 3.06
C PRO A 80 -17.02 11.30 4.28
N LYS A 81 -16.25 10.24 4.06
CA LYS A 81 -15.45 9.59 5.11
C LYS A 81 -14.45 10.63 5.63
N VAL A 82 -14.53 10.96 6.92
CA VAL A 82 -13.61 11.93 7.54
C VAL A 82 -12.20 11.35 7.49
N VAL A 83 -11.31 12.04 6.78
CA VAL A 83 -9.89 11.68 6.70
C VAL A 83 -9.23 11.98 8.04
N LYS A 84 -8.55 10.99 8.64
CA LYS A 84 -7.82 11.16 9.89
C LYS A 84 -6.64 12.11 9.65
N ARG A 85 -6.42 13.08 10.53
CA ARG A 85 -5.18 13.89 10.55
C ARG A 85 -4.32 13.47 11.72
N ILE A 86 -3.06 13.16 11.46
CA ILE A 86 -2.08 12.75 12.49
C ILE A 86 -0.94 13.76 12.49
N ALA A 87 -0.58 14.24 13.68
CA ALA A 87 0.59 15.09 13.87
C ALA A 87 1.80 14.22 14.24
N ALA A 88 2.96 14.53 13.67
CA ALA A 88 4.19 13.81 13.99
C ALA A 88 4.67 14.13 15.40
N SER A 89 5.21 13.12 16.08
CA SER A 89 5.90 13.31 17.35
C SER A 89 7.25 14.03 17.20
N LYS A 90 7.83 14.03 15.99
CA LYS A 90 9.15 14.59 15.68
C LYS A 90 9.16 15.35 14.36
N PRO A 91 10.01 16.38 14.20
CA PRO A 91 10.19 17.06 12.93
C PRO A 91 10.73 16.09 11.86
N PRO A 92 10.55 16.40 10.56
CA PRO A 92 11.03 15.54 9.49
C PRO A 92 12.55 15.43 9.55
N LYS A 93 13.05 14.22 9.34
CA LYS A 93 14.48 14.00 9.16
C LYS A 93 14.88 14.61 7.82
N ALA A 94 15.85 15.53 7.83
CA ALA A 94 16.38 16.09 6.60
C ALA A 94 16.90 14.94 5.71
N GLU A 95 16.64 15.04 4.41
CA GLU A 95 17.23 14.12 3.45
C GLU A 95 18.76 14.25 3.54
N GLU A 96 19.43 13.18 3.98
CA GLU A 96 20.89 13.17 4.02
C GLU A 96 21.35 13.28 2.55
N PRO A 97 22.17 14.27 2.18
CA PRO A 97 22.64 14.37 0.81
C PRO A 97 23.29 13.05 0.43
N GLU A 98 22.89 12.47 -0.71
CA GLU A 98 23.51 11.26 -1.22
C GLU A 98 25.01 11.52 -1.40
N THR A 99 25.82 11.19 -0.39
CA THR A 99 27.27 11.23 -0.57
C THR A 99 27.60 10.24 -1.69
N PRO A 100 28.34 10.65 -2.73
CA PRO A 100 28.70 9.76 -3.82
C PRO A 100 29.39 8.52 -3.24
N THR A 101 28.78 7.36 -3.49
CA THR A 101 29.15 6.07 -2.92
C THR A 101 30.66 5.82 -3.08
N PRO A 102 31.45 5.64 -2.01
CA PRO A 102 32.79 5.11 -2.16
C PRO A 102 32.70 3.71 -2.75
N ALA A 103 33.48 3.45 -3.79
CA ALA A 103 33.56 2.15 -4.44
C ALA A 103 33.83 1.03 -3.42
N LYS A 104 32.90 0.07 -3.39
CA LYS A 104 32.96 -1.24 -2.71
C LYS A 104 32.83 -1.20 -1.17
N PRO A 105 31.70 -1.69 -0.59
CA PRO A 105 31.57 -1.82 0.85
C PRO A 105 32.57 -2.87 1.40
N LYS A 106 33.30 -2.51 2.46
CA LYS A 106 34.07 -3.48 3.27
C LYS A 106 33.09 -4.49 3.91
N PRO A 107 33.44 -5.80 3.96
CA PRO A 107 32.66 -6.76 4.74
C PRO A 107 32.60 -6.32 6.20
N GLY A 108 31.38 -6.19 6.75
CA GLY A 108 31.17 -5.87 8.17
C GLY A 108 30.81 -4.42 8.52
N ARG A 109 30.61 -3.52 7.54
CA ARG A 109 29.95 -2.23 7.81
C ARG A 109 28.44 -2.40 7.69
N ALA A 110 27.71 -2.02 8.74
CA ALA A 110 26.23 -2.00 8.75
C ALA A 110 25.71 -1.33 7.47
N VAL A 111 24.86 -2.05 6.74
CA VAL A 111 24.30 -1.61 5.46
C VAL A 111 23.11 -0.72 5.77
N SER A 112 23.23 0.57 5.44
CA SER A 112 22.16 1.58 5.36
C SER A 112 21.35 1.84 6.66
N PRO A 113 21.05 3.10 7.03
CA PRO A 113 20.24 3.39 8.23
C PRO A 113 18.76 2.99 8.06
N ASN A 114 18.37 2.54 6.87
CA ASN A 114 16.98 2.39 6.47
C ASN A 114 16.45 0.96 6.71
N GLY A 115 15.12 0.85 6.84
CA GLY A 115 14.40 -0.40 7.07
C GLY A 115 13.60 -0.38 8.37
N LEU A 116 13.03 -1.51 8.75
CA LEU A 116 12.27 -1.69 9.99
C LEU A 116 12.86 -2.83 10.81
N LEU A 117 12.81 -2.71 12.14
CA LEU A 117 13.09 -3.85 13.02
C LEU A 117 11.88 -4.78 12.97
N ALA A 118 12.10 -6.01 12.53
CA ALA A 118 11.10 -7.06 12.53
C ALA A 118 11.36 -8.03 13.69
N GLU A 119 10.32 -8.32 14.47
CA GLU A 119 10.31 -9.34 15.50
C GLU A 119 9.31 -10.43 15.12
N ALA A 120 9.71 -11.69 15.25
CA ALA A 120 8.86 -12.84 14.98
C ALA A 120 8.47 -13.55 16.27
N PHE A 121 7.23 -14.01 16.33
CA PHE A 121 6.61 -14.63 17.50
C PHE A 121 5.92 -15.92 17.06
N THR A 122 6.10 -16.99 17.83
CA THR A 122 5.35 -18.23 17.63
C THR A 122 3.91 -18.03 18.09
N ILE A 123 2.95 -18.46 17.28
CA ILE A 123 1.52 -18.40 17.58
C ILE A 123 0.87 -19.77 17.36
N PRO A 124 -0.30 -20.04 17.99
CA PRO A 124 -1.07 -21.24 17.69
C PRO A 124 -1.52 -21.31 16.23
N ALA A 125 -1.58 -22.50 15.64
CA ALA A 125 -2.06 -22.68 14.27
C ALA A 125 -3.55 -22.30 14.10
N ALA A 126 -4.35 -22.37 15.17
CA ALA A 126 -5.76 -21.98 15.18
C ALA A 126 -5.99 -20.47 15.42
N THR A 127 -4.98 -19.63 15.21
CA THR A 127 -5.10 -18.19 15.41
C THR A 127 -6.01 -17.60 14.33
N GLU A 128 -7.12 -16.97 14.71
CA GLU A 128 -8.06 -16.37 13.74
C GLU A 128 -7.87 -14.86 13.54
N LYS A 129 -7.15 -14.22 14.47
CA LYS A 129 -6.93 -12.78 14.57
C LYS A 129 -5.56 -12.47 15.14
N LEU A 130 -5.08 -11.24 14.94
CA LEU A 130 -3.84 -10.76 15.54
C LEU A 130 -3.78 -11.06 17.05
N PRO A 131 -2.70 -11.69 17.53
CA PRO A 131 -2.53 -11.93 18.96
C PRO A 131 -2.18 -10.63 19.69
N ASP A 132 -2.38 -10.62 21.00
CA ASP A 132 -1.78 -9.60 21.85
C ASP A 132 -0.27 -9.83 21.99
N PHE A 133 0.52 -8.94 21.38
CA PHE A 133 1.98 -9.01 21.40
C PHE A 133 2.58 -8.71 22.78
N ALA A 134 1.85 -8.07 23.70
CA ALA A 134 2.37 -7.80 25.05
C ALA A 134 2.62 -9.08 25.84
N GLY A 135 1.86 -10.14 25.56
CA GLY A 135 2.01 -11.47 26.18
C GLY A 135 3.01 -12.40 25.47
N LEU A 136 3.62 -11.97 24.36
CA LEU A 136 4.48 -12.82 23.54
C LEU A 136 5.96 -12.46 23.69
N THR A 137 6.81 -13.49 23.66
CA THR A 137 8.27 -13.32 23.59
C THR A 137 8.74 -13.50 22.15
N ALA A 138 9.52 -12.54 21.64
CA ALA A 138 10.11 -12.67 20.32
C ALA A 138 11.06 -13.88 20.24
N THR A 139 10.87 -14.72 19.22
CA THR A 139 11.72 -15.87 18.94
C THR A 139 12.85 -15.53 17.97
N LYS A 140 12.63 -14.52 17.12
CA LYS A 140 13.62 -13.94 16.22
C LYS A 140 13.47 -12.42 16.10
N ALA A 141 14.60 -11.75 15.88
CA ALA A 141 14.66 -10.37 15.45
C ALA A 141 15.55 -10.25 14.19
N PHE A 142 15.17 -9.41 13.24
CA PHE A 142 15.92 -9.13 12.01
C PHE A 142 15.60 -7.74 11.46
N ILE A 143 16.38 -7.24 10.51
CA ILE A 143 16.06 -5.99 9.81
C ILE A 143 15.31 -6.32 8.51
N ALA A 144 14.10 -5.80 8.38
CA ALA A 144 13.34 -5.82 7.15
C ALA A 144 13.74 -4.60 6.29
N ASN A 145 14.46 -4.86 5.20
CA ASN A 145 14.95 -3.85 4.26
C ASN A 145 14.03 -3.73 3.03
N GLY A 146 12.72 -3.89 3.23
CA GLY A 146 11.70 -3.80 2.18
C GLY A 146 10.49 -4.68 2.50
N LEU A 147 9.30 -4.11 2.33
CA LEU A 147 8.01 -4.76 2.46
C LEU A 147 7.21 -4.52 1.18
N ASP A 148 7.40 -5.37 0.18
CA ASP A 148 6.81 -5.25 -1.14
C ASP A 148 6.09 -6.55 -1.52
N ALA A 149 4.77 -6.57 -1.35
CA ALA A 149 3.96 -7.74 -1.66
C ALA A 149 3.85 -8.05 -3.17
N ALA A 150 4.35 -7.19 -4.06
CA ALA A 150 4.48 -7.49 -5.49
C ALA A 150 5.78 -8.27 -5.81
N ALA A 151 6.75 -8.29 -4.89
CA ALA A 151 8.02 -9.00 -5.07
C ALA A 151 7.88 -10.51 -4.80
N THR A 152 8.76 -11.30 -5.41
CA THR A 152 8.84 -12.76 -5.17
C THR A 152 9.28 -13.11 -3.75
N ALA A 153 10.07 -12.24 -3.12
CA ALA A 153 10.45 -12.30 -1.71
C ALA A 153 9.92 -11.04 -1.02
N PRO A 154 8.65 -11.04 -0.56
CA PRO A 154 7.96 -9.80 -0.20
C PRO A 154 8.52 -9.12 1.04
N ILE A 155 9.19 -9.87 1.91
CA ILE A 155 9.90 -9.35 3.08
C ILE A 155 11.40 -9.50 2.85
N ALA A 156 12.05 -8.42 2.42
CA ALA A 156 13.49 -8.41 2.23
C ALA A 156 14.20 -8.50 3.59
N GLY A 157 14.97 -9.56 3.81
CA GLY A 157 15.68 -9.82 5.07
C GLY A 157 15.02 -10.85 5.98
N LEU A 158 13.88 -11.43 5.59
CA LEU A 158 13.24 -12.52 6.33
C LEU A 158 14.17 -13.74 6.44
N PRO A 159 14.54 -14.19 7.66
CA PRO A 159 15.35 -15.38 7.83
C PRO A 159 14.58 -16.63 7.41
N LYS A 160 15.24 -17.57 6.71
CA LYS A 160 14.65 -18.86 6.30
C LYS A 160 14.10 -19.71 7.46
N SER A 161 14.53 -19.46 8.69
CA SER A 161 14.05 -20.13 9.89
C SER A 161 12.69 -19.63 10.37
N VAL A 162 12.22 -18.49 9.85
CA VAL A 162 10.90 -17.93 10.17
C VAL A 162 9.89 -18.49 9.16
N ALA A 163 8.92 -19.25 9.67
CA ALA A 163 7.85 -19.89 8.89
C ALA A 163 6.54 -19.84 9.67
N ALA A 164 5.41 -19.91 8.97
CA ALA A 164 4.09 -20.00 9.59
C ALA A 164 3.92 -21.32 10.39
N PRO A 165 3.13 -21.34 11.49
CA PRO A 165 2.37 -20.23 12.04
C PRO A 165 3.25 -19.21 12.79
N VAL A 166 3.13 -17.93 12.43
CA VAL A 166 3.98 -16.86 12.96
C VAL A 166 3.23 -15.53 13.01
N ALA A 167 3.47 -14.74 14.05
CA ALA A 167 3.17 -13.32 14.06
C ALA A 167 4.45 -12.51 13.87
N LEU A 168 4.38 -11.42 13.12
CA LEU A 168 5.48 -10.49 12.92
C LEU A 168 5.06 -9.10 13.40
N ARG A 169 5.98 -8.42 14.09
CA ARG A 169 5.86 -7.00 14.43
C ARG A 169 7.01 -6.24 13.79
N PHE A 170 6.68 -5.28 12.94
CA PHE A 170 7.64 -4.37 12.34
C PHE A 170 7.56 -3.02 13.04
N THR A 171 8.69 -2.51 13.52
CA THR A 171 8.78 -1.23 14.23
C THR A 171 9.86 -0.34 13.64
N GLY A 172 9.62 0.96 13.65
CA GLY A 172 10.54 1.99 13.21
C GLY A 172 9.82 3.32 13.06
N THR A 173 10.29 4.13 12.13
CA THR A 173 9.66 5.39 11.78
C THR A 173 9.51 5.53 10.28
N VAL A 174 8.48 6.28 9.87
CA VAL A 174 8.29 6.75 8.49
C VAL A 174 8.47 8.26 8.45
N ASN A 175 9.30 8.74 7.53
CA ASN A 175 9.59 10.15 7.35
C ASN A 175 8.78 10.72 6.19
N VAL A 176 7.95 11.71 6.49
CA VAL A 176 7.10 12.44 5.55
C VAL A 176 7.71 13.82 5.35
N LEU A 177 8.05 14.16 4.11
CA LEU A 177 8.69 15.45 3.79
C LEU A 177 7.68 16.51 3.32
N THR A 178 6.58 16.06 2.71
CA THR A 178 5.58 16.93 2.10
C THR A 178 4.27 16.78 2.86
N ALA A 179 3.65 17.89 3.22
CA ALA A 179 2.32 17.86 3.80
C ALA A 179 1.31 17.36 2.76
N GLY A 180 0.37 16.49 3.14
CA GLY A 180 -0.65 16.04 2.21
C GLY A 180 -1.52 14.90 2.72
N GLU A 181 -2.50 14.53 1.90
CA GLU A 181 -3.20 13.26 2.08
C GLU A 181 -2.32 12.13 1.54
N TYR A 182 -2.19 11.07 2.32
CA TYR A 182 -1.51 9.85 1.96
C TYR A 182 -2.49 8.69 1.99
N LYS A 183 -2.50 7.89 0.93
CA LYS A 183 -3.20 6.61 0.90
C LYS A 183 -2.23 5.53 1.40
N LEU A 184 -2.36 5.14 2.67
CA LEU A 184 -1.53 4.09 3.27
C LEU A 184 -2.21 2.74 3.11
N CYS A 185 -1.47 1.74 2.66
CA CYS A 185 -1.98 0.40 2.36
C CYS A 185 -1.15 -0.69 3.04
N ALA A 186 -1.84 -1.70 3.57
CA ALA A 186 -1.24 -2.94 4.06
C ALA A 186 -1.80 -4.13 3.28
N LYS A 187 -0.92 -4.93 2.68
CA LYS A 187 -1.27 -6.16 1.96
C LYS A 187 -0.70 -7.38 2.67
N THR A 188 -1.56 -8.25 3.18
CA THR A 188 -1.15 -9.44 3.95
C THR A 188 -1.98 -10.67 3.67
N ASP A 189 -1.39 -11.83 3.98
CA ASP A 189 -2.01 -13.16 4.00
C ASP A 189 -1.45 -13.93 5.21
N ASP A 190 -1.98 -13.84 6.42
CA ASP A 190 -3.35 -13.51 6.81
C ASP A 190 -3.54 -12.02 7.15
N GLY A 191 -3.80 -11.70 8.42
CA GLY A 191 -4.28 -10.39 8.87
C GLY A 191 -3.19 -9.46 9.37
N SER A 192 -3.47 -8.16 9.30
CA SER A 192 -2.55 -7.12 9.75
C SER A 192 -3.23 -5.86 10.26
N GLN A 193 -2.47 -5.07 11.02
CA GLN A 193 -2.85 -3.74 11.48
C GLN A 193 -1.67 -2.78 11.38
N LEU A 194 -1.89 -1.64 10.73
CA LEU A 194 -0.91 -0.57 10.59
C LEU A 194 -1.24 0.59 11.52
N TYR A 195 -0.27 0.95 12.33
CA TYR A 195 -0.31 2.08 13.24
C TYR A 195 0.69 3.16 12.81
N ILE A 196 0.23 4.40 12.86
CA ILE A 196 1.07 5.60 12.77
C ILE A 196 0.92 6.35 14.09
N GLU A 197 2.03 6.63 14.73
CA GLU A 197 2.09 6.96 16.16
C GLU A 197 1.40 5.87 16.98
N ASP A 198 0.34 6.21 17.71
CA ASP A 198 -0.49 5.27 18.46
C ASP A 198 -1.89 5.10 17.84
N THR A 199 -2.08 5.59 16.61
CA THR A 199 -3.37 5.54 15.93
C THR A 199 -3.42 4.38 14.93
N LEU A 200 -4.41 3.51 15.07
CA LEU A 200 -4.73 2.50 14.07
C LEU A 200 -5.20 3.18 12.79
N ILE A 201 -4.42 3.05 11.72
CA ILE A 201 -4.75 3.62 10.41
C ILE A 201 -5.46 2.58 9.56
N VAL A 202 -4.82 1.43 9.30
CA VAL A 202 -5.38 0.33 8.50
C VAL A 202 -5.65 -0.86 9.41
N ASP A 203 -6.89 -1.33 9.41
CA ASP A 203 -7.29 -2.60 10.03
C ASP A 203 -7.59 -3.61 8.93
N ASN A 204 -6.70 -4.57 8.76
CA ASN A 204 -6.78 -5.68 7.80
C ASN A 204 -6.72 -7.03 8.52
N ASP A 205 -7.18 -7.09 9.77
CA ASP A 205 -7.11 -8.27 10.62
C ASP A 205 -8.07 -9.40 10.15
N GLY A 206 -7.76 -10.63 10.57
CA GLY A 206 -8.51 -11.84 10.26
C GLY A 206 -7.77 -12.79 9.31
N VAL A 207 -8.06 -14.09 9.44
CA VAL A 207 -7.61 -15.15 8.52
C VAL A 207 -8.13 -14.92 7.10
N LYS A 208 -7.31 -15.25 6.11
CA LYS A 208 -7.59 -15.04 4.69
C LYS A 208 -7.24 -16.31 3.90
N THR A 209 -7.85 -16.43 2.73
CA THR A 209 -7.51 -17.50 1.77
C THR A 209 -6.49 -17.01 0.73
N GLU A 210 -6.27 -15.71 0.66
CA GLU A 210 -5.33 -15.05 -0.24
C GLU A 210 -4.94 -13.65 0.28
N ALA A 211 -3.80 -13.15 -0.20
CA ALA A 211 -3.30 -11.84 0.17
C ALA A 211 -4.27 -10.70 -0.19
N THR A 212 -4.76 -10.00 0.84
CA THR A 212 -5.70 -8.88 0.69
C THR A 212 -5.02 -7.56 1.04
N GLU A 213 -5.22 -6.55 0.19
CA GLU A 213 -4.78 -5.17 0.45
C GLU A 213 -5.94 -4.33 0.98
N VAL A 214 -5.70 -3.61 2.07
CA VAL A 214 -6.60 -2.58 2.59
C VAL A 214 -5.85 -1.25 2.64
N CYS A 215 -6.50 -0.19 2.18
CA CYS A 215 -5.95 1.16 2.13
C CYS A 215 -6.84 2.15 2.89
N GLU A 216 -6.20 3.13 3.52
CA GLU A 216 -6.88 4.23 4.21
C GLU A 216 -6.22 5.56 3.88
N LEU A 217 -7.05 6.61 3.80
CA LEU A 217 -6.56 7.99 3.63
C LEU A 217 -6.27 8.61 4.99
N VAL A 218 -5.11 9.25 5.09
CA VAL A 218 -4.66 9.99 6.27
C VAL A 218 -3.99 11.30 5.82
N SER A 219 -4.28 12.40 6.49
CA SER A 219 -3.56 13.66 6.31
C SER A 219 -2.35 13.70 7.24
N LEU A 220 -1.16 13.87 6.66
CA LEU A 220 0.12 13.93 7.37
C LEU A 220 0.79 15.27 7.08
N ASP A 221 1.28 15.92 8.14
CA ASP A 221 2.18 17.06 8.04
C ASP A 221 3.64 16.56 7.90
N PRO A 222 4.61 17.40 7.49
CA PRO A 222 6.01 17.00 7.44
C PRO A 222 6.50 16.58 8.83
N GLY A 223 7.10 15.40 8.94
CA GLY A 223 7.46 14.82 10.22
C GLY A 223 8.02 13.40 10.15
N GLU A 224 8.69 13.00 11.22
CA GLU A 224 9.06 11.61 11.47
C GLU A 224 7.99 10.98 12.37
N TYR A 225 7.27 9.99 11.84
CA TYR A 225 6.19 9.33 12.54
C TYR A 225 6.62 7.95 13.02
N LYS A 226 6.28 7.59 14.27
CA LYS A 226 6.40 6.18 14.70
C LYS A 226 5.52 5.31 13.81
N LEU A 227 6.08 4.20 13.32
CA LEU A 227 5.36 3.24 12.49
C LEU A 227 5.44 1.87 13.15
N GLU A 228 4.27 1.23 13.28
CA GLU A 228 4.18 -0.16 13.71
C GLU A 228 3.22 -0.93 12.80
N LEU A 229 3.72 -1.99 12.15
CA LEU A 229 2.89 -2.95 11.42
C LEU A 229 2.89 -4.27 12.18
N ARG A 230 1.71 -4.72 12.58
CA ARG A 230 1.49 -6.04 13.20
C ARG A 230 0.85 -6.95 12.17
N THR A 231 1.31 -8.18 12.07
CA THR A 231 0.77 -9.18 11.13
C THR A 231 0.84 -10.58 11.71
N PHE A 232 -0.04 -11.47 11.27
CA PHE A 232 0.04 -12.90 11.56
C PHE A 232 -0.23 -13.74 10.31
N HIS A 233 0.32 -14.94 10.31
CA HIS A 233 0.27 -15.89 9.22
C HIS A 233 0.11 -17.28 9.81
N THR A 234 -1.02 -17.93 9.56
CA THR A 234 -1.32 -19.30 10.02
C THR A 234 -0.74 -20.35 9.08
N SER A 235 -0.59 -20.01 7.80
CA SER A 235 0.04 -20.85 6.77
C SER A 235 1.00 -20.06 5.88
N ALA A 236 1.75 -20.79 5.03
CA ALA A 236 2.56 -20.19 3.97
C ALA A 236 1.71 -19.94 2.70
N PRO A 237 2.08 -18.96 1.84
CA PRO A 237 3.25 -18.09 1.95
C PRO A 237 3.05 -16.94 2.95
N ILE A 238 4.15 -16.46 3.54
CA ILE A 238 4.15 -15.22 4.34
C ILE A 238 4.20 -14.04 3.37
N VAL A 239 3.08 -13.36 3.17
CA VAL A 239 2.97 -12.16 2.33
C VAL A 239 2.76 -10.93 3.21
N VAL A 240 3.67 -9.96 3.11
CA VAL A 240 3.56 -8.68 3.80
C VAL A 240 4.05 -7.56 2.88
N GLY A 241 3.17 -6.61 2.60
CA GLY A 241 3.46 -5.39 1.85
C GLY A 241 2.98 -4.17 2.62
N LEU A 242 3.81 -3.12 2.59
CA LEU A 242 3.47 -1.80 3.12
C LEU A 242 3.70 -0.78 2.01
N ALA A 243 2.61 -0.15 1.57
CA ALA A 243 2.60 0.74 0.43
C ALA A 243 1.98 2.09 0.77
N TRP A 244 2.33 3.12 0.00
CA TRP A 244 1.69 4.42 0.07
C TRP A 244 1.52 5.05 -1.31
N ALA A 245 0.64 6.04 -1.38
CA ALA A 245 0.59 7.00 -2.47
C ALA A 245 0.30 8.40 -1.92
N GLU A 246 0.81 9.43 -2.59
CA GLU A 246 0.41 10.81 -2.35
C GLU A 246 -0.95 11.06 -3.02
N GLY A 247 -1.90 11.59 -2.24
CA GLY A 247 -3.27 11.87 -2.65
C GLY A 247 -4.15 10.62 -2.79
N LYS A 248 -5.47 10.86 -2.86
CA LYS A 248 -6.48 9.80 -2.99
C LYS A 248 -6.36 8.97 -4.27
N ASP A 249 -6.00 9.64 -5.38
CA ASP A 249 -5.96 9.04 -6.72
C ASP A 249 -4.58 8.49 -7.08
N GLY A 250 -3.57 8.66 -6.22
CA GLY A 250 -2.23 8.13 -6.46
C GLY A 250 -2.23 6.60 -6.46
N THR A 251 -1.34 5.99 -7.26
CA THR A 251 -1.16 4.53 -7.29
C THR A 251 -0.24 4.10 -6.15
N PRO A 252 -0.68 3.23 -5.23
CA PRO A 252 0.17 2.74 -4.16
C PRO A 252 1.41 2.02 -4.69
N ALA A 253 2.55 2.34 -4.10
CA ALA A 253 3.80 1.63 -4.27
C ALA A 253 4.44 1.37 -2.90
N ALA A 254 5.29 0.34 -2.81
CA ALA A 254 6.02 0.04 -1.58
C ALA A 254 6.68 1.31 -1.02
N ILE A 255 6.55 1.54 0.30
CA ILE A 255 7.14 2.73 0.91
C ILE A 255 8.65 2.71 0.67
N PRO A 256 9.23 3.76 0.05
CA PRO A 256 10.65 3.75 -0.28
C PRO A 256 11.51 3.59 0.96
N LEU A 257 12.61 2.83 0.86
CA LEU A 257 13.51 2.64 2.01
C LEU A 257 14.08 3.97 2.53
N LYS A 258 14.29 4.97 1.68
CA LYS A 258 14.71 6.31 2.13
C LYS A 258 13.74 6.98 3.10
N ASN A 259 12.49 6.53 3.15
CA ASN A 259 11.47 7.05 4.06
C ASN A 259 11.32 6.18 5.31
N LEU A 260 11.97 5.02 5.43
CA LEU A 260 11.82 4.10 6.57
C LEU A 260 13.10 4.02 7.38
N TYR A 261 13.01 4.27 8.68
CA TYR A 261 14.16 4.20 9.58
C TYR A 261 13.90 3.21 10.71
N LYS A 262 14.87 2.32 10.94
CA LYS A 262 14.83 1.35 12.03
C LYS A 262 15.07 2.06 13.37
N PRO A 263 14.52 1.57 14.49
CA PRO A 263 14.75 2.17 15.79
C PRO A 263 16.23 2.04 16.21
N GLU A 264 16.64 2.89 17.14
CA GLU A 264 17.98 2.80 17.73
C GLU A 264 18.22 1.39 18.33
N GLY A 265 19.42 0.86 18.15
CA GLY A 265 19.79 -0.48 18.62
C GLY A 265 19.20 -1.64 17.81
N ALA A 266 18.41 -1.40 16.76
CA ALA A 266 17.82 -2.45 15.93
C ALA A 266 18.85 -3.45 15.40
N ASP A 267 20.00 -2.98 14.90
CA ASP A 267 21.06 -3.87 14.38
C ASP A 267 21.64 -4.79 15.47
N ALA A 268 21.79 -4.28 16.70
CA ALA A 268 22.28 -5.07 17.83
C ALA A 268 21.27 -6.15 18.22
N ARG A 269 19.97 -5.80 18.24
CA ARG A 269 18.87 -6.75 18.51
C ARG A 269 18.74 -7.81 17.42
N ALA A 270 18.79 -7.39 16.15
CA ALA A 270 18.80 -8.30 15.01
C ALA A 270 19.99 -9.28 15.06
N LYS A 271 21.17 -8.79 15.46
CA LYS A 271 22.37 -9.63 15.63
C LYS A 271 22.25 -10.60 16.81
N ALA A 272 21.67 -10.18 17.92
CA ALA A 272 21.39 -11.05 19.07
C ALA A 272 20.34 -12.11 18.73
N GLY A 273 19.47 -11.82 17.76
CA GLY A 273 18.45 -12.72 17.27
C GLY A 273 17.27 -12.90 18.23
N LYS A 274 17.17 -12.06 19.28
CA LYS A 274 16.06 -11.91 20.22
C LYS A 274 16.06 -10.46 20.74
#